data_AF-A0A7X1TTT1-F1
#
_entry.id   AF-A0A7X1TTT1-F1
#
_cell.length_a   1.000
_cell.length_b   1.000
_cell.length_c   1.000
_cell.angle_alpha   90.00
_cell.angle_beta   90.00
_cell.angle_gamma   90.00
#
_symmetry.space_group_name_H-M   'P 1'
#
loop_
_entity.id
_entity.type
_entity.pdbx_description
1 polymer ?
#
loop_
_entity_poly.entity_id
_entity_poly.type
_entity_poly.pdbx_seq_one_letter_code
_entity_poly.pdbx_strand_id
1 'polypeptide(L)'
;MPCPHRLVHSGNKKSHPVMLPPLLSTPSRHAPLERVVAWALAVLLTACAPTPERRGAPAAEWLPSPNFNERRPTYVVLHHTSNDTVERALRTLTDPVREVSAHYVIARDGKVFQLVDERYRAWHAGRSQWGSDFDLNSSSIGIELDNSGDEPYPQAQIDSLVRLLADIQARYRIPAPNFLGHADVSPGRKVDPSAWFPWRLLARYGFGLWCDPPFAPAPASFDPMLGLATLGYDTRNAAAAIHAYKLRFAPNDPGPILTQDDSERLYCLLARRAEALP
;
A
#
# COMPACT_ATOMS: atom_id res chain seq x y z
N MET A 1 10.80 40.32 58.51
CA MET A 1 11.07 40.12 59.95
C MET A 1 11.84 38.81 60.13
N PRO A 2 12.74 38.72 61.11
CA PRO A 2 14.19 38.72 60.86
C PRO A 2 14.89 37.36 61.10
N CYS A 3 16.14 37.30 60.64
CA CYS A 3 17.19 36.39 61.12
C CYS A 3 17.47 36.60 62.62
N PRO A 4 18.02 35.60 63.35
CA PRO A 4 19.38 35.75 63.90
C PRO A 4 20.22 34.45 63.85
N HIS A 5 21.52 34.46 63.51
CA HIS A 5 22.71 34.76 64.37
C HIS A 5 22.77 33.89 65.66
N ARG A 6 23.88 33.29 66.15
CA ARG A 6 25.35 33.26 65.95
C ARG A 6 25.86 32.31 67.09
N LEU A 7 26.90 31.47 67.02
CA LEU A 7 28.31 31.69 67.42
C LEU A 7 29.02 30.30 67.51
N VAL A 8 30.16 30.03 66.87
CA VAL A 8 31.61 30.17 67.21
C VAL A 8 32.23 29.11 68.16
N HIS A 9 33.43 28.61 67.73
CA HIS A 9 34.56 27.93 68.42
C HIS A 9 34.67 26.44 68.10
N SER A 10 35.84 25.81 67.87
CA SER A 10 37.25 26.15 68.12
C SER A 10 38.12 25.27 67.20
N GLY A 11 39.36 25.69 66.98
CA GLY A 11 40.28 25.13 65.98
C GLY A 11 40.80 23.73 66.24
N ASN A 12 41.38 23.15 65.18
CA ASN A 12 42.56 22.31 65.33
C ASN A 12 43.46 22.49 64.09
N LYS A 13 44.68 22.99 64.34
CA LYS A 13 45.80 22.92 63.40
C LYS A 13 46.27 21.46 63.37
N LYS A 14 46.58 20.90 62.19
CA LYS A 14 47.87 20.24 61.93
C LYS A 14 47.97 19.67 60.50
N SER A 15 49.19 19.86 59.98
CA SER A 15 49.89 19.13 58.92
C SER A 15 49.30 19.14 57.51
N HIS A 16 49.86 20.04 56.70
CA HIS A 16 49.93 19.94 55.24
C HIS A 16 50.76 18.72 54.80
N PRO A 17 50.27 17.87 53.90
CA PRO A 17 51.13 17.12 53.00
C PRO A 17 51.46 17.97 51.77
N VAL A 18 52.74 17.95 51.44
CA VAL A 18 53.42 18.62 50.34
C VAL A 18 52.69 18.40 49.01
N MET A 19 52.30 19.52 48.39
CA MET A 19 51.71 19.57 47.05
C MET A 19 52.83 19.36 46.02
N LEU A 20 52.87 18.19 45.38
CA LEU A 20 53.69 17.97 44.19
C LEU A 20 53.21 18.92 43.08
N PRO A 21 54.10 19.61 42.37
CA PRO A 21 53.71 20.49 41.28
C PRO A 21 53.04 19.67 40.17
N PRO A 22 51.99 20.20 39.52
CA PRO A 22 51.36 19.51 38.40
C PRO A 22 52.38 19.41 37.26
N LEU A 23 52.56 18.19 36.74
CA LEU A 23 53.23 17.99 35.47
C LEU A 23 52.47 18.82 34.41
N LEU A 24 53.11 19.88 33.93
CA LEU A 24 52.70 20.61 32.74
C LEU A 24 52.74 19.61 31.57
N SER A 25 51.60 19.02 31.27
CA SER A 25 51.40 18.34 29.99
C SER A 25 51.46 19.42 28.91
N THR A 26 52.46 19.30 28.06
CA THR A 26 52.55 20.06 26.82
C THR A 26 51.26 19.82 26.01
N PRO A 27 50.62 20.85 25.44
CA PRO A 27 49.55 20.61 24.50
C PRO A 27 50.18 19.90 23.30
N SER A 28 49.86 18.61 23.14
CA SER A 28 50.14 17.86 21.93
C SER A 28 49.57 18.64 20.75
N ARG A 29 50.46 19.26 19.95
CA ARG A 29 50.14 19.85 18.64
C ARG A 29 50.03 18.75 17.59
N HIS A 30 49.24 17.74 17.90
CA HIS A 30 48.79 16.77 16.92
C HIS A 30 47.29 16.62 17.15
N ALA A 31 46.51 17.51 16.55
CA ALA A 31 45.18 17.10 16.11
C ALA A 31 45.45 15.96 15.09
N PRO A 32 45.20 14.69 15.44
CA PRO A 32 45.55 13.63 14.54
C PRO A 32 44.56 13.71 13.38
N LEU A 33 45.12 13.49 12.20
CA LEU A 33 44.48 13.35 10.89
C LEU A 33 43.12 12.61 10.93
N GLU A 34 42.88 11.78 11.94
CA GLU A 34 41.67 11.01 12.23
C GLU A 34 40.37 11.82 12.25
N ARG A 35 40.37 13.06 12.78
CA ARG A 35 39.15 13.89 12.75
C ARG A 35 38.85 14.42 11.34
N VAL A 36 39.88 14.71 10.54
CA VAL A 36 39.72 15.15 9.14
C VAL A 36 39.30 13.98 8.25
N VAL A 37 39.84 12.79 8.50
CA VAL A 37 39.47 11.54 7.81
C VAL A 37 38.03 11.13 8.11
N ALA A 38 37.54 11.30 9.34
CA ALA A 38 36.15 11.00 9.70
C ALA A 38 35.13 11.90 8.97
N TRP A 39 35.45 13.19 8.78
CA TRP A 39 34.62 14.08 7.97
C TRP A 39 34.75 13.80 6.46
N ALA A 40 35.94 13.41 5.97
CA ALA A 40 36.14 13.01 4.59
C ALA A 40 35.40 11.70 4.22
N LEU A 41 35.33 10.72 5.14
CA LEU A 41 34.54 9.49 4.96
C LEU A 41 33.03 9.75 4.97
N ALA A 42 32.54 10.70 5.78
CA ALA A 42 31.11 11.05 5.81
C ALA A 42 30.64 11.72 4.51
N VAL A 43 31.51 12.47 3.83
CA VAL A 43 31.20 13.07 2.52
C VAL A 43 31.21 12.01 1.40
N LEU A 44 32.09 11.01 1.47
CA LEU A 44 32.19 9.92 0.48
C LEU A 44 31.00 8.94 0.51
N LEU A 45 30.23 8.87 1.61
CA LEU A 45 29.08 7.97 1.73
C LEU A 45 27.77 8.51 1.12
N THR A 46 27.77 9.74 0.60
CA THR A 46 26.58 10.34 -0.05
C THR A 46 26.55 10.18 -1.58
N ALA A 47 27.58 9.56 -2.17
CA ALA A 47 27.80 9.55 -3.63
C ALA A 47 27.07 8.45 -4.43
N CYS A 48 26.33 7.54 -3.77
CA CYS A 48 25.72 6.38 -4.46
C CYS A 48 24.21 6.47 -4.65
N ALA A 49 23.55 7.60 -4.30
CA ALA A 49 22.18 7.79 -4.72
C ALA A 49 22.18 8.16 -6.22
N PRO A 50 21.53 7.37 -7.11
CA PRO A 50 21.36 7.80 -8.49
C PRO A 50 20.65 9.14 -8.48
N THR A 51 21.33 10.20 -8.93
CA THR A 51 20.70 11.50 -9.15
C THR A 51 19.51 11.25 -10.06
N PRO A 52 18.27 11.67 -9.71
CA PRO A 52 17.12 11.45 -10.56
C PRO A 52 17.42 12.08 -11.92
N GLU A 53 17.61 11.22 -12.91
CA GLU A 53 17.93 11.64 -14.26
C GLU A 53 16.70 12.37 -14.80
N ARG A 54 16.88 13.64 -15.19
CA ARG A 54 15.79 14.46 -15.70
C ARG A 54 15.33 13.85 -17.02
N ARG A 55 14.17 13.19 -16.99
CA ARG A 55 13.48 12.73 -18.20
C ARG A 55 12.69 13.90 -18.77
N GLY A 56 13.10 14.37 -19.95
CA GLY A 56 12.43 15.44 -20.70
C GLY A 56 12.76 15.31 -22.18
N ALA A 57 12.02 16.00 -23.05
CA ALA A 57 12.33 16.03 -24.47
C ALA A 57 13.72 16.68 -24.67
N PRO A 58 14.67 16.03 -25.38
CA PRO A 58 16.04 16.56 -25.52
C PRO A 58 16.10 17.96 -26.16
N ALA A 59 15.12 18.30 -26.99
CA ALA A 59 15.00 19.59 -27.66
C ALA A 59 14.26 20.66 -26.84
N ALA A 60 13.75 20.32 -25.65
CA ALA A 60 13.02 21.26 -24.80
C ALA A 60 13.98 21.97 -23.84
N GLU A 61 13.87 23.30 -23.78
CA GLU A 61 14.45 24.08 -22.69
C GLU A 61 13.70 23.74 -21.39
N TRP A 62 14.44 23.33 -20.36
CA TRP A 62 13.84 23.01 -19.08
C TRP A 62 13.59 24.28 -18.26
N LEU A 63 12.31 24.66 -18.15
CA LEU A 63 11.84 25.74 -17.28
C LEU A 63 10.97 25.13 -16.16
N PRO A 64 11.47 24.95 -14.92
CA PRO A 64 10.72 24.30 -13.86
C PRO A 64 9.57 25.19 -13.39
N SER A 65 8.36 24.62 -13.32
CA SER A 65 7.22 25.25 -12.68
C SER A 65 7.09 24.72 -11.25
N PRO A 66 6.87 25.58 -10.23
CA PRO A 66 6.46 25.12 -8.90
C PRO A 66 4.99 24.65 -8.87
N ASN A 67 4.22 24.90 -9.95
CA ASN A 67 2.79 24.60 -10.03
C ASN A 67 2.57 23.16 -10.51
N PHE A 68 2.83 22.18 -9.65
CA PHE A 68 2.47 20.79 -9.88
C PHE A 68 2.04 20.12 -8.57
N ASN A 69 1.29 19.03 -8.68
CA ASN A 69 0.98 18.14 -7.57
C ASN A 69 1.57 16.76 -7.87
N GLU A 70 1.72 15.94 -6.83
CA GLU A 70 2.09 14.54 -7.02
C GLU A 70 0.97 13.78 -7.75
N ARG A 71 1.39 12.74 -8.48
CA ARG A 71 0.47 11.81 -9.12
C ARG A 71 -0.34 11.08 -8.05
N ARG A 72 -1.65 10.94 -8.26
CA ARG A 72 -2.56 10.32 -7.28
C ARG A 72 -3.19 9.04 -7.84
N PRO A 73 -3.13 7.91 -7.11
CA PRO A 73 -3.86 6.70 -7.47
C PRO A 73 -5.37 6.93 -7.33
N THR A 74 -6.14 6.28 -8.19
CA THR A 74 -7.60 6.33 -8.22
C THR A 74 -8.24 4.98 -7.90
N TYR A 75 -7.44 3.92 -7.75
CA TYR A 75 -7.88 2.56 -7.45
C TYR A 75 -7.05 1.92 -6.34
N VAL A 76 -7.60 0.88 -5.73
CA VAL A 76 -6.86 -0.10 -4.94
C VAL A 76 -7.10 -1.48 -5.54
N VAL A 77 -6.04 -2.27 -5.72
CA VAL A 77 -6.14 -3.65 -6.20
C VAL A 77 -5.62 -4.59 -5.11
N LEU A 78 -6.48 -5.50 -4.68
CA LEU A 78 -6.20 -6.49 -3.65
C LEU A 78 -5.75 -7.82 -4.26
N HIS A 79 -4.72 -8.39 -3.66
CA HIS A 79 -4.06 -9.62 -4.08
C HIS A 79 -3.96 -10.58 -2.89
N HIS A 80 -3.65 -11.84 -3.18
CA HIS A 80 -3.05 -12.72 -2.19
C HIS A 80 -1.70 -13.20 -2.68
N THR A 81 -0.83 -13.58 -1.74
CA THR A 81 0.51 -14.08 -2.05
C THR A 81 0.52 -15.54 -2.51
N SER A 82 -0.63 -16.23 -2.45
CA SER A 82 -0.77 -17.67 -2.67
C SER A 82 -0.02 -18.47 -1.58
N ASN A 83 0.42 -19.71 -1.85
CA ASN A 83 1.06 -20.62 -0.88
C ASN A 83 2.46 -20.17 -0.37
N ASP A 84 2.78 -18.88 -0.43
CA ASP A 84 4.01 -18.30 0.09
C ASP A 84 3.77 -17.73 1.50
N THR A 85 4.76 -17.88 2.39
CA THR A 85 4.75 -17.16 3.68
C THR A 85 5.05 -15.68 3.47
N VAL A 86 4.68 -14.82 4.42
CA VAL A 86 5.06 -13.40 4.37
C VAL A 86 6.55 -13.18 4.11
N GLU A 87 7.46 -13.96 4.71
CA GLU A 87 8.90 -13.78 4.47
C GLU A 87 9.29 -14.09 3.03
N ARG A 88 8.65 -15.09 2.41
CA ARG A 88 8.90 -15.41 1.01
C ARG A 88 8.27 -14.36 0.10
N ALA A 89 7.04 -13.93 0.37
CA ALA A 89 6.39 -12.86 -0.36
C ALA A 89 7.25 -11.59 -0.34
N LEU A 90 7.73 -11.18 0.84
CA LEU A 90 8.65 -10.04 0.99
C LEU A 90 9.92 -10.22 0.16
N ARG A 91 10.60 -11.38 0.27
CA ARG A 91 11.80 -11.65 -0.56
C ARG A 91 11.52 -11.53 -2.05
N THR A 92 10.39 -12.04 -2.54
CA THR A 92 10.01 -11.97 -3.94
C THR A 92 9.74 -10.52 -4.37
N LEU A 93 8.95 -9.78 -3.60
CA LEU A 93 8.48 -8.43 -3.92
C LEU A 93 9.55 -7.34 -3.73
N THR A 94 10.67 -7.67 -3.07
CA THR A 94 11.82 -6.79 -2.91
C THR A 94 13.07 -7.27 -3.66
N ASP A 95 12.96 -8.32 -4.49
CA ASP A 95 14.09 -8.81 -5.28
C ASP A 95 14.36 -7.86 -6.47
N PRO A 96 15.54 -7.22 -6.55
CA PRO A 96 15.85 -6.24 -7.59
C PRO A 96 15.90 -6.83 -9.01
N VAL A 97 15.97 -8.16 -9.16
CA VAL A 97 15.93 -8.79 -10.50
C VAL A 97 14.51 -9.20 -10.92
N ARG A 98 13.52 -9.10 -10.03
CA ARG A 98 12.13 -9.44 -10.35
C ARG A 98 11.33 -8.21 -10.75
N GLU A 99 10.54 -8.35 -11.80
CA GLU A 99 9.63 -7.30 -12.26
C GLU A 99 8.24 -7.39 -11.59
N VAL A 100 8.22 -7.56 -10.26
CA VAL A 100 7.00 -7.63 -9.45
C VAL A 100 7.20 -6.93 -8.10
N SER A 101 6.21 -6.15 -7.66
CA SER A 101 6.21 -5.48 -6.36
C SER A 101 4.79 -5.06 -5.98
N ALA A 102 4.55 -4.71 -4.73
CA ALA A 102 3.31 -4.13 -4.24
C ALA A 102 3.62 -2.92 -3.34
N HIS A 103 2.65 -2.04 -3.09
CA HIS A 103 2.87 -0.95 -2.15
C HIS A 103 2.88 -1.47 -0.72
N TYR A 104 1.97 -2.39 -0.41
CA TYR A 104 1.81 -2.98 0.91
C TYR A 104 1.75 -4.51 0.88
N VAL A 105 2.23 -5.13 1.95
CA VAL A 105 2.02 -6.54 2.29
C VAL A 105 1.41 -6.61 3.69
N ILE A 106 0.35 -7.40 3.89
CA ILE A 106 -0.26 -7.63 5.20
C ILE A 106 -0.08 -9.11 5.57
N ALA A 107 0.70 -9.36 6.63
CA ALA A 107 0.90 -10.70 7.18
C ALA A 107 -0.37 -11.25 7.84
N ARG A 108 -0.41 -12.57 8.07
CA ARG A 108 -1.54 -13.27 8.72
C ARG A 108 -1.84 -12.76 10.13
N ASP A 109 -0.84 -12.26 10.85
CA ASP A 109 -0.98 -11.67 12.18
C ASP A 109 -1.44 -10.20 12.16
N GLY A 110 -1.66 -9.62 10.97
CA GLY A 110 -2.06 -8.23 10.78
C GLY A 110 -0.91 -7.25 10.62
N LYS A 111 0.36 -7.69 10.70
CA LYS A 111 1.50 -6.79 10.48
C LYS A 111 1.50 -6.26 9.05
N VAL A 112 1.56 -4.93 8.91
CA VAL A 112 1.60 -4.23 7.62
C VAL A 112 3.04 -3.82 7.30
N PHE A 113 3.50 -4.13 6.10
CA PHE A 113 4.78 -3.71 5.53
C PHE A 113 4.51 -2.80 4.34
N GLN A 114 5.23 -1.69 4.23
CA GLN A 114 5.21 -0.84 3.04
C GLN A 114 6.52 -1.05 2.26
N LEU A 115 6.41 -1.39 0.98
CA LEU A 115 7.57 -1.69 0.12
C LEU A 115 7.81 -0.60 -0.93
N VAL A 116 6.74 -0.01 -1.44
CA VAL A 116 6.78 1.07 -2.44
C VAL A 116 6.00 2.27 -1.92
N ASP A 117 6.60 3.45 -2.02
CA ASP A 117 5.92 4.72 -1.74
C ASP A 117 4.76 4.91 -2.74
N GLU A 118 3.56 5.27 -2.23
CA GLU A 118 2.31 5.35 -3.01
C GLU A 118 2.35 6.37 -4.16
N ARG A 119 3.35 7.26 -4.18
CA ARG A 119 3.59 8.21 -5.27
C ARG A 119 4.22 7.56 -6.50
N TYR A 120 4.83 6.39 -6.33
CA TYR A 120 5.48 5.63 -7.37
C TYR A 120 4.63 4.44 -7.83
N ARG A 121 4.93 3.95 -9.02
CA ARG A 121 4.26 2.79 -9.61
C ARG A 121 4.87 1.50 -9.08
N ALA A 122 4.12 0.74 -8.27
CA ALA A 122 4.44 -0.67 -8.02
C ALA A 122 4.05 -1.57 -9.21
N TRP A 123 4.58 -2.79 -9.25
CA TRP A 123 4.40 -3.76 -10.34
C TRP A 123 3.56 -4.96 -9.88
N HIS A 124 2.26 -4.75 -9.61
CA HIS A 124 1.39 -5.76 -8.99
C HIS A 124 0.29 -6.30 -9.93
N ALA A 125 -0.36 -5.44 -10.72
CA ALA A 125 -1.52 -5.77 -11.56
C ALA A 125 -1.15 -6.39 -12.93
N GLY A 126 0.10 -6.21 -13.38
CA GLY A 126 0.54 -6.60 -14.72
C GLY A 126 -0.37 -6.04 -15.84
N ARG A 127 -0.62 -6.84 -16.89
CA ARG A 127 -1.54 -6.48 -17.99
C ARG A 127 -2.99 -6.47 -17.50
N SER A 128 -3.51 -5.31 -17.14
CA SER A 128 -4.78 -5.19 -16.43
C SER A 128 -5.71 -4.20 -17.12
N GLN A 129 -7.02 -4.33 -16.88
CA GLN A 129 -8.02 -3.40 -17.39
C GLN A 129 -9.19 -3.26 -16.41
N TRP A 130 -9.66 -2.03 -16.21
CA TRP A 130 -10.92 -1.75 -15.54
C TRP A 130 -11.60 -0.55 -16.20
N GLY A 131 -12.74 -0.79 -16.86
CA GLY A 131 -13.38 0.20 -17.72
C GLY A 131 -12.44 0.66 -18.83
N SER A 132 -12.12 1.95 -18.85
CA SER A 132 -11.23 2.59 -19.83
C SER A 132 -9.76 2.67 -19.39
N ASP A 133 -9.41 2.20 -18.18
CA ASP A 133 -8.03 2.13 -17.72
C ASP A 133 -7.40 0.79 -18.11
N PHE A 134 -6.24 0.82 -18.78
CA PHE A 134 -5.53 -0.35 -19.30
C PHE A 134 -4.14 -0.57 -18.64
N ASP A 135 -3.79 0.20 -17.60
CA ASP A 135 -2.55 0.04 -16.84
C ASP A 135 -2.78 0.33 -15.35
N LEU A 136 -3.42 -0.62 -14.64
CA LEU A 136 -3.79 -0.42 -13.25
C LEU A 136 -2.58 -0.30 -12.32
N ASN A 137 -1.40 -0.83 -12.69
CA ASN A 137 -0.17 -0.56 -11.93
C ASN A 137 0.07 0.95 -11.81
N SER A 138 -0.20 1.68 -12.89
CA SER A 138 -0.06 3.11 -12.88
C SER A 138 -1.15 3.71 -11.99
N SER A 139 -2.42 3.40 -12.16
CA SER A 139 -3.50 4.15 -11.48
C SER A 139 -3.90 3.63 -10.10
N SER A 140 -3.22 2.62 -9.53
CA SER A 140 -3.68 1.96 -8.31
C SER A 140 -2.61 1.71 -7.26
N ILE A 141 -3.09 1.50 -6.03
CA ILE A 141 -2.29 0.94 -4.93
C ILE A 141 -2.53 -0.57 -4.86
N GLY A 142 -1.50 -1.36 -5.17
CA GLY A 142 -1.48 -2.80 -4.90
C GLY A 142 -1.21 -3.17 -3.42
N ILE A 143 -2.06 -4.04 -2.87
CA ILE A 143 -1.92 -4.59 -1.51
C ILE A 143 -1.95 -6.12 -1.58
N GLU A 144 -0.88 -6.75 -1.12
CA GLU A 144 -0.74 -8.19 -1.00
C GLU A 144 -1.14 -8.68 0.39
N LEU A 145 -1.99 -9.71 0.45
CA LEU A 145 -2.34 -10.38 1.70
C LEU A 145 -1.68 -11.76 1.75
N ASP A 146 -0.94 -12.03 2.83
CA ASP A 146 -0.40 -13.37 3.12
C ASP A 146 -1.55 -14.37 3.32
N ASN A 147 -1.88 -15.11 2.25
CA ASN A 147 -2.97 -16.07 2.19
C ASN A 147 -2.80 -17.01 0.99
N SER A 148 -3.11 -18.29 1.17
CA SER A 148 -2.99 -19.31 0.12
C SER A 148 -3.97 -19.14 -1.05
N GLY A 149 -5.10 -18.46 -0.80
CA GLY A 149 -6.21 -18.32 -1.75
C GLY A 149 -7.24 -19.44 -1.66
N ASP A 150 -7.00 -20.50 -0.89
CA ASP A 150 -7.91 -21.64 -0.67
C ASP A 150 -8.39 -21.77 0.78
N GLU A 151 -8.25 -20.70 1.57
CA GLU A 151 -8.63 -20.63 2.98
C GLU A 151 -9.22 -19.26 3.35
N PRO A 152 -10.02 -19.16 4.43
CA PRO A 152 -10.45 -17.88 4.98
C PRO A 152 -9.28 -16.99 5.40
N TYR A 153 -9.43 -15.68 5.20
CA TYR A 153 -8.45 -14.69 5.66
C TYR A 153 -8.53 -14.51 7.18
N PRO A 154 -7.40 -14.55 7.92
CA PRO A 154 -7.37 -14.30 9.35
C PRO A 154 -7.98 -12.94 9.74
N GLN A 155 -8.70 -12.89 10.87
CA GLN A 155 -9.37 -11.67 11.32
C GLN A 155 -8.39 -10.50 11.53
N ALA A 156 -7.23 -10.76 12.14
CA ALA A 156 -6.21 -9.72 12.39
C ALA A 156 -5.69 -9.08 11.09
N GLN A 157 -5.60 -9.88 10.02
CA GLN A 157 -5.23 -9.42 8.69
C GLN A 157 -6.32 -8.53 8.08
N ILE A 158 -7.58 -8.95 8.16
CA ILE A 158 -8.72 -8.16 7.67
C ILE A 158 -8.90 -6.85 8.45
N ASP A 159 -8.72 -6.86 9.77
CA ASP A 159 -8.80 -5.64 10.60
C ASP A 159 -7.74 -4.62 10.20
N SER A 160 -6.52 -5.10 9.91
CA SER A 160 -5.41 -4.26 9.46
C SER A 160 -5.64 -3.72 8.05
N LEU A 161 -6.20 -4.56 7.16
CA LEU A 161 -6.63 -4.13 5.83
C LEU A 161 -7.68 -3.02 5.92
N VAL A 162 -8.75 -3.19 6.72
CA VAL A 162 -9.81 -2.19 6.88
C VAL A 162 -9.25 -0.84 7.34
N ARG A 163 -8.33 -0.83 8.31
CA ARG A 163 -7.67 0.41 8.77
C ARG A 163 -6.84 1.06 7.68
N LEU A 164 -6.05 0.26 6.96
CA LEU A 164 -5.22 0.74 5.85
C LEU A 164 -6.07 1.32 4.72
N LEU A 165 -7.14 0.62 4.32
CA LEU A 165 -8.04 1.08 3.26
C LEU A 165 -8.77 2.36 3.65
N ALA A 166 -9.18 2.52 4.91
CA ALA A 166 -9.82 3.76 5.38
C ALA A 166 -8.90 4.98 5.24
N ASP A 167 -7.64 4.81 5.63
CA ASP A 167 -6.60 5.84 5.52
C ASP A 167 -6.30 6.18 4.05
N ILE A 168 -6.09 5.18 3.20
CA ILE A 168 -5.91 5.34 1.75
C ILE A 168 -7.12 6.04 1.12
N GLN A 169 -8.33 5.61 1.47
CA GLN A 169 -9.56 6.19 0.94
C GLN A 169 -9.69 7.66 1.30
N ALA A 170 -9.46 8.02 2.57
CA ALA A 170 -9.54 9.41 3.01
C ALA A 170 -8.45 10.28 2.35
N ARG A 171 -7.22 9.76 2.26
CA ARG A 171 -6.06 10.45 1.68
C ARG A 171 -6.23 10.72 0.19
N TYR A 172 -6.70 9.74 -0.58
CA TYR A 172 -6.80 9.84 -2.04
C TYR A 172 -8.21 10.14 -2.56
N ARG A 173 -9.22 10.11 -1.68
CA ARG A 173 -10.65 10.23 -2.03
C ARG A 173 -11.08 9.17 -3.06
N ILE A 174 -10.61 7.94 -2.88
CA ILE A 174 -10.92 6.82 -3.77
C ILE A 174 -12.40 6.43 -3.57
N PRO A 175 -13.24 6.43 -4.61
CA PRO A 175 -14.64 6.09 -4.46
C PRO A 175 -14.80 4.59 -4.20
N ALA A 176 -15.87 4.21 -3.48
CA ALA A 176 -16.11 2.82 -3.09
C ALA A 176 -16.03 1.79 -4.26
N PRO A 177 -16.49 2.07 -5.50
CA PRO A 177 -16.37 1.13 -6.61
C PRO A 177 -14.94 0.81 -7.06
N ASN A 178 -13.95 1.61 -6.63
CA ASN A 178 -12.58 1.52 -7.10
C ASN A 178 -11.67 0.67 -6.21
N PHE A 179 -12.24 -0.05 -5.24
CA PHE A 179 -11.57 -1.14 -4.51
C PHE A 179 -11.90 -2.46 -5.19
N LEU A 180 -10.88 -3.04 -5.83
CA LEU A 180 -10.98 -4.14 -6.79
C LEU A 180 -10.11 -5.32 -6.37
N GLY A 181 -10.47 -6.53 -6.81
CA GLY A 181 -9.57 -7.68 -6.77
C GLY A 181 -8.71 -7.76 -8.04
N HIS A 182 -7.59 -8.47 -7.98
CA HIS A 182 -6.78 -8.72 -9.17
C HIS A 182 -7.53 -9.51 -10.25
N ALA A 183 -8.40 -10.43 -9.84
CA ALA A 183 -9.30 -11.17 -10.72
C ALA A 183 -10.23 -10.23 -11.50
N ASP A 184 -10.70 -9.14 -10.88
CA ASP A 184 -11.58 -8.16 -11.52
C ASP A 184 -10.88 -7.46 -12.69
N VAL A 185 -9.65 -7.03 -12.45
CA VAL A 185 -8.87 -6.25 -13.42
C VAL A 185 -8.08 -7.12 -14.40
N SER A 186 -8.06 -8.44 -14.20
CA SER A 186 -7.34 -9.38 -15.06
C SER A 186 -8.07 -10.72 -15.24
N PRO A 187 -9.32 -10.70 -15.74
CA PRO A 187 -10.13 -11.91 -15.89
C PRO A 187 -9.40 -12.98 -16.72
N GLY A 188 -9.45 -14.23 -16.26
CA GLY A 188 -8.84 -15.38 -16.93
C GLY A 188 -7.33 -15.52 -16.76
N ARG A 189 -6.61 -14.50 -16.27
CA ARG A 189 -5.20 -14.62 -15.88
C ARG A 189 -5.03 -14.80 -14.37
N LYS A 190 -5.88 -14.14 -13.60
CA LYS A 190 -5.76 -14.01 -12.15
C LYS A 190 -7.08 -14.37 -11.47
N VAL A 191 -6.97 -14.91 -10.27
CA VAL A 191 -8.11 -15.38 -9.45
C VAL A 191 -8.08 -14.79 -8.04
N ASP A 192 -6.99 -14.13 -7.67
CA ASP A 192 -6.80 -13.44 -6.40
C ASP A 192 -7.70 -12.18 -6.30
N PRO A 193 -8.23 -11.85 -5.10
CA PRO A 193 -7.97 -12.48 -3.80
C PRO A 193 -8.79 -13.75 -3.50
N SER A 194 -9.38 -14.40 -4.53
CA SER A 194 -10.19 -15.62 -4.47
C SER A 194 -11.61 -15.46 -3.90
N ALA A 195 -12.38 -16.55 -4.00
CA ALA A 195 -13.72 -16.67 -3.45
C ALA A 195 -13.77 -16.63 -1.91
N TRP A 196 -12.63 -16.84 -1.23
CA TRP A 196 -12.53 -16.79 0.23
C TRP A 196 -12.39 -15.37 0.79
N PHE A 197 -12.10 -14.39 -0.08
CA PHE A 197 -11.96 -13.01 0.36
C PHE A 197 -13.32 -12.42 0.78
N PRO A 198 -13.42 -11.77 1.96
CA PRO A 198 -14.71 -11.38 2.53
C PRO A 198 -15.23 -10.05 1.95
N TRP A 199 -15.47 -9.98 0.64
CA TRP A 199 -15.94 -8.77 -0.06
C TRP A 199 -17.19 -8.14 0.56
N ARG A 200 -18.17 -8.96 0.99
CA ARG A 200 -19.36 -8.50 1.71
C ARG A 200 -19.06 -7.77 3.01
N LEU A 201 -17.99 -8.15 3.72
CA LEU A 201 -17.54 -7.44 4.92
C LEU A 201 -16.86 -6.12 4.55
N LEU A 202 -15.97 -6.12 3.56
CA LEU A 202 -15.28 -4.91 3.10
C LEU A 202 -16.26 -3.83 2.61
N ALA A 203 -17.29 -4.23 1.87
CA ALA A 203 -18.31 -3.29 1.40
C ALA A 203 -19.10 -2.63 2.55
N ARG A 204 -19.29 -3.33 3.69
CA ARG A 204 -19.90 -2.73 4.89
C ARG A 204 -19.02 -1.66 5.53
N TYR A 205 -17.71 -1.69 5.29
CA TYR A 205 -16.78 -0.63 5.66
C TYR A 205 -16.61 0.45 4.57
N GLY A 206 -17.34 0.36 3.45
CA GLY A 206 -17.27 1.33 2.35
C GLY A 206 -16.22 1.01 1.27
N PHE A 207 -15.65 -0.20 1.27
CA PHE A 207 -14.64 -0.63 0.30
C PHE A 207 -15.22 -1.66 -0.68
N GLY A 208 -15.45 -1.23 -1.92
CA GLY A 208 -16.03 -2.07 -2.96
C GLY A 208 -17.55 -1.99 -2.98
N LEU A 209 -18.13 -2.43 -4.10
CA LEU A 209 -19.58 -2.59 -4.23
C LEU A 209 -20.05 -3.91 -3.64
N TRP A 210 -21.30 -3.94 -3.17
CA TRP A 210 -22.02 -5.16 -2.80
C TRP A 210 -23.53 -4.97 -2.88
N CYS A 211 -24.25 -6.02 -3.25
CA CYS A 211 -25.71 -6.10 -3.16
C CYS A 211 -26.08 -7.44 -2.53
N ASP A 212 -26.97 -7.43 -1.54
CA ASP A 212 -27.52 -8.63 -0.91
C ASP A 212 -28.87 -9.01 -1.54
N PRO A 213 -29.20 -10.32 -1.63
CA PRO A 213 -30.52 -10.76 -2.06
C PRO A 213 -31.60 -10.43 -1.01
N PRO A 214 -32.89 -10.33 -1.38
CA PRO A 214 -33.40 -10.50 -2.75
C PRO A 214 -33.08 -9.30 -3.65
N PHE A 215 -32.81 -9.56 -4.94
CA PHE A 215 -32.57 -8.51 -5.92
C PHE A 215 -33.89 -8.07 -6.56
N ALA A 216 -33.95 -6.80 -6.99
CA ALA A 216 -35.04 -6.37 -7.86
C ALA A 216 -34.87 -7.04 -9.24
N PRO A 217 -35.96 -7.47 -9.90
CA PRO A 217 -35.87 -8.01 -11.25
C PRO A 217 -35.20 -7.02 -12.19
N ALA A 218 -34.20 -7.49 -12.94
CA ALA A 218 -33.62 -6.69 -14.00
C ALA A 218 -34.69 -6.47 -15.10
N PRO A 219 -34.71 -5.31 -15.77
CA PRO A 219 -35.58 -5.09 -16.92
C PRO A 219 -35.38 -6.18 -17.98
N ALA A 220 -36.45 -6.56 -18.70
CA ALA A 220 -36.36 -7.59 -19.74
C ALA A 220 -35.36 -7.26 -20.87
N SER A 221 -35.03 -5.98 -21.04
CA SER A 221 -34.04 -5.48 -21.99
C SER A 221 -32.60 -5.46 -21.45
N PHE A 222 -32.39 -5.85 -20.20
CA PHE A 222 -31.06 -5.84 -19.59
C PHE A 222 -30.18 -6.92 -20.23
N ASP A 223 -29.08 -6.48 -20.84
CA ASP A 223 -28.01 -7.35 -21.34
C ASP A 223 -26.92 -7.48 -20.25
N PRO A 224 -26.76 -8.67 -19.63
CA PRO A 224 -25.75 -8.86 -18.59
C PRO A 224 -24.31 -8.68 -19.08
N MET A 225 -24.01 -8.98 -20.36
CA MET A 225 -22.66 -8.79 -20.89
C MET A 225 -22.33 -7.32 -21.07
N LEU A 226 -23.28 -6.53 -21.56
CA LEU A 226 -23.15 -5.07 -21.55
C LEU A 226 -23.08 -4.53 -20.12
N GLY A 227 -23.82 -5.12 -19.20
CA GLY A 227 -23.76 -4.81 -17.77
C GLY A 227 -22.36 -5.03 -17.18
N LEU A 228 -21.72 -6.16 -17.48
CA LEU A 228 -20.36 -6.48 -17.01
C LEU A 228 -19.34 -5.47 -17.56
N ALA A 229 -19.45 -5.15 -18.86
CA ALA A 229 -18.60 -4.14 -19.49
C ALA A 229 -18.81 -2.75 -18.87
N THR A 230 -20.07 -2.37 -18.59
CA THR A 230 -20.43 -1.10 -17.94
C THR A 230 -19.92 -1.04 -16.50
N LEU A 231 -19.94 -2.18 -15.79
CA LEU A 231 -19.36 -2.30 -14.46
C LEU A 231 -17.82 -2.21 -14.51
N GLY A 232 -17.19 -2.55 -15.62
CA GLY A 232 -15.76 -2.32 -15.85
C GLY A 232 -14.95 -3.56 -16.21
N TYR A 233 -15.56 -4.74 -16.30
CA TYR A 233 -14.85 -5.97 -16.68
C TYR A 233 -14.46 -5.93 -18.17
N ASP A 234 -13.30 -6.51 -18.49
CA ASP A 234 -12.95 -6.85 -19.88
C ASP A 234 -13.75 -8.06 -20.35
N THR A 235 -14.72 -7.83 -21.23
CA THR A 235 -15.66 -8.84 -21.72
C THR A 235 -15.25 -9.49 -23.04
N ARG A 236 -14.04 -9.22 -23.57
CA ARG A 236 -13.53 -9.88 -24.79
C ARG A 236 -13.53 -11.41 -24.68
N ASN A 237 -13.33 -11.93 -23.47
CA ASN A 237 -13.60 -13.32 -23.13
C ASN A 237 -14.74 -13.37 -22.10
N ALA A 238 -15.96 -13.66 -22.56
CA ALA A 238 -17.15 -13.66 -21.74
C ALA A 238 -17.05 -14.62 -20.54
N ALA A 239 -16.60 -15.86 -20.77
CA ALA A 239 -16.48 -16.86 -19.70
C ALA A 239 -15.51 -16.42 -18.59
N ALA A 240 -14.40 -15.80 -18.97
CA ALA A 240 -13.42 -15.27 -18.01
C ALA A 240 -13.98 -14.09 -17.20
N ALA A 241 -14.68 -13.16 -17.86
CA ALA A 241 -15.33 -12.03 -17.19
C ALA A 241 -16.41 -12.47 -16.21
N ILE A 242 -17.25 -13.43 -16.62
CA ILE A 242 -18.30 -14.02 -15.77
C ILE A 242 -17.66 -14.71 -14.55
N HIS A 243 -16.64 -15.53 -14.76
CA HIS A 243 -15.93 -16.20 -13.66
C HIS A 243 -15.34 -15.19 -12.66
N ALA A 244 -14.66 -14.15 -13.15
CA ALA A 244 -14.10 -13.10 -12.28
C ALA A 244 -15.18 -12.35 -11.49
N TYR A 245 -16.28 -11.98 -12.15
CA TYR A 245 -17.45 -11.39 -11.50
C TYR A 245 -18.01 -12.29 -10.40
N LYS A 246 -18.20 -13.59 -10.68
CA LYS A 246 -18.76 -14.52 -9.71
C LYS A 246 -17.80 -14.84 -8.58
N LEU A 247 -16.48 -14.90 -8.79
CA LEU A 247 -15.50 -15.03 -7.70
C LEU A 247 -15.70 -13.95 -6.63
N ARG A 248 -15.97 -12.72 -7.06
CA ARG A 248 -16.20 -11.60 -6.15
C ARG A 248 -17.61 -11.62 -5.55
N PHE A 249 -18.63 -11.67 -6.39
CA PHE A 249 -19.99 -11.36 -5.99
C PHE A 249 -20.81 -12.62 -5.67
N ALA A 250 -20.47 -13.78 -6.23
CA ALA A 250 -21.18 -15.06 -6.10
C ALA A 250 -20.22 -16.23 -5.77
N PRO A 251 -19.39 -16.13 -4.72
CA PRO A 251 -18.24 -17.03 -4.52
C PRO A 251 -18.61 -18.52 -4.34
N ASN A 252 -19.86 -18.83 -4.00
CA ASN A 252 -20.35 -20.20 -3.86
C ASN A 252 -20.66 -20.89 -5.19
N ASP A 253 -20.72 -20.13 -6.30
CA ASP A 253 -20.97 -20.65 -7.65
C ASP A 253 -20.14 -19.85 -8.68
N PRO A 254 -18.80 -19.98 -8.73
CA PRO A 254 -17.97 -19.21 -9.65
C PRO A 254 -17.99 -19.76 -11.09
N GLY A 255 -19.04 -20.46 -11.53
CA GLY A 255 -19.13 -21.02 -12.88
C GLY A 255 -19.11 -19.99 -14.01
N PRO A 256 -18.87 -20.39 -15.28
CA PRO A 256 -18.74 -19.47 -16.41
C PRO A 256 -20.09 -18.97 -16.97
N ILE A 257 -21.21 -19.30 -16.33
CA ILE A 257 -22.57 -18.98 -16.77
C ILE A 257 -23.23 -18.10 -15.72
N LEU A 258 -23.85 -17.00 -16.17
CA LEU A 258 -24.67 -16.14 -15.33
C LEU A 258 -26.04 -16.77 -15.13
N THR A 259 -26.43 -16.89 -13.87
CA THR A 259 -27.81 -17.20 -13.48
C THR A 259 -28.68 -15.93 -13.55
N GLN A 260 -29.99 -16.09 -13.30
CA GLN A 260 -30.88 -14.95 -13.15
C GLN A 260 -30.46 -14.07 -11.96
N ASP A 261 -30.21 -14.67 -10.79
CA ASP A 261 -29.74 -13.96 -9.60
C ASP A 261 -28.43 -13.19 -9.86
N ASP A 262 -27.51 -13.74 -10.64
CA ASP A 262 -26.27 -13.06 -11.02
C ASP A 262 -26.53 -11.81 -11.86
N SER A 263 -27.48 -11.90 -12.79
CA SER A 263 -27.88 -10.81 -13.68
C SER A 263 -28.61 -9.71 -12.90
N GLU A 264 -29.49 -10.08 -11.98
CA GLU A 264 -30.22 -9.13 -11.12
C GLU A 264 -29.29 -8.45 -10.10
N ARG A 265 -28.32 -9.21 -9.55
CA ARG A 265 -27.24 -8.64 -8.73
C ARG A 265 -26.41 -7.66 -9.52
N LEU A 266 -26.03 -7.99 -10.75
CA LEU A 266 -25.26 -7.10 -11.63
C LEU A 266 -26.02 -5.80 -11.90
N TYR A 267 -27.32 -5.89 -12.15
CA TYR A 267 -28.18 -4.72 -12.31
C TYR A 267 -28.21 -3.84 -11.05
N CYS A 268 -28.33 -4.45 -9.86
CA CYS A 268 -28.22 -3.73 -8.59
C CYS A 268 -26.85 -3.03 -8.44
N LEU A 269 -25.75 -3.72 -8.76
CA LEU A 269 -24.40 -3.17 -8.66
C LEU A 269 -24.19 -1.97 -9.58
N LEU A 270 -24.80 -1.96 -10.77
CA LEU A 270 -24.76 -0.82 -11.68
C LEU A 270 -25.48 0.40 -11.09
N ALA A 271 -26.64 0.21 -10.46
CA ALA A 271 -27.34 1.28 -9.75
C ALA A 271 -26.49 1.84 -8.60
N ARG A 272 -25.89 0.95 -7.77
CA ARG A 272 -24.98 1.35 -6.69
C ARG A 272 -23.74 2.09 -7.18
N ARG A 273 -23.19 1.68 -8.31
CA ARG A 273 -22.04 2.36 -8.93
C ARG A 273 -22.41 3.77 -9.35
N ALA A 274 -23.60 3.96 -9.96
CA ALA A 274 -24.08 5.28 -10.36
C ALA A 274 -24.30 6.21 -9.16
N GLU A 275 -24.70 5.68 -8.00
CA GLU A 275 -24.82 6.44 -6.74
C GLU A 275 -23.46 6.82 -6.14
N ALA A 276 -22.43 6.00 -6.34
CA ALA A 276 -21.14 6.11 -5.66
C ALA A 276 -20.07 6.88 -6.44
N LEU A 277 -20.30 7.17 -7.73
CA LEU A 277 -19.43 8.01 -8.53
C LEU A 277 -20.00 9.44 -8.56
N PRO A 278 -19.16 10.48 -8.34
CA PRO A 278 -19.59 11.87 -8.34
C PRO A 278 -20.00 12.39 -9.72
#